data_AF-A0A267DJ35-F1
#
_entry.id   AF-A0A267DJ35-F1
#
_cell.length_a   1.000
_cell.length_b   1.000
_cell.length_c   1.000
_cell.angle_alpha   90.00
_cell.angle_beta   90.00
_cell.angle_gamma   90.00
#
_symmetry.space_group_name_H-M   'P 1'
#
loop_
_entity.id
_entity.type
_entity.pdbx_description
1 polymer ?
#
loop_
_entity_poly.entity_id
_entity_poly.type
_entity_poly.pdbx_seq_one_letter_code
_entity_poly.pdbx_strand_id
1 'polypeptide(L)'
;ASPAAVRLGRDFYARDCVELAKRLLGQRLVCEASDPSGCRSAGRIVETEAYLGEADPAAHSYRGPTERNAAMFMQPGTCYVYSIYGQYCCINVSSNGDGCAVLIRALEPCEGESAMQSRRGKFGKTTNSSNNTVGAKLLKPHELCNGPSKLCQALAIDKLTHNKTDMCDPAARVYIESAPGPPTNQIVTSRRIGIDGCGPAAAAMPLRFYWLGCSCVSRRDKDAEALTAPAEAATSKASTNANLPTSKQISQATSKAPPPNSKAPPPTLKAPPPTSKAPPPTSKAPPPTSKAPPPPTSKTSARPKSQIRNADSDSSPPKRKRLR
;
A
#
# COMPACT_ATOMS: atom_id res chain seq x y z
N ALA A 1 -5.35 2.87 -30.04
CA ALA A 1 -4.29 2.42 -29.11
C ALA A 1 -4.59 3.01 -27.74
N SER A 2 -4.58 2.22 -26.66
CA SER A 2 -4.61 2.80 -25.32
C SER A 2 -3.42 3.76 -25.18
N PRO A 3 -3.60 4.96 -24.60
CA PRO A 3 -2.48 5.87 -24.38
C PRO A 3 -1.40 5.12 -23.60
N ALA A 4 -0.13 5.31 -23.99
CA ALA A 4 1.00 4.73 -23.29
C ALA A 4 0.90 5.10 -21.80
N ALA A 5 1.06 4.11 -20.91
CA ALA A 5 0.97 4.34 -19.48
C ALA A 5 2.11 5.30 -19.06
N VAL A 6 1.75 6.43 -18.46
CA VAL A 6 2.69 7.50 -18.11
C VAL A 6 3.07 7.38 -16.64
N ARG A 7 4.36 7.29 -16.32
CA ARG A 7 4.87 7.34 -14.94
C ARG A 7 4.48 8.67 -14.29
N LEU A 8 3.96 8.61 -13.07
CA LEU A 8 3.56 9.80 -12.31
C LEU A 8 4.80 10.58 -11.84
N GLY A 9 4.77 11.89 -12.05
CA GLY A 9 5.84 12.81 -11.63
C GLY A 9 5.68 13.33 -10.19
N ARG A 10 6.67 14.11 -9.73
CA ARG A 10 6.75 14.61 -8.35
C ARG A 10 5.49 15.31 -7.86
N ASP A 11 4.88 16.16 -8.70
CA ASP A 11 3.69 16.95 -8.37
C ASP A 11 2.46 16.11 -8.03
N PHE A 12 2.43 14.85 -8.49
CA PHE A 12 1.39 13.92 -8.07
C PHE A 12 1.51 13.57 -6.59
N TYR A 13 2.75 13.31 -6.13
CA TYR A 13 3.06 12.87 -4.77
C TYR A 13 3.13 14.02 -3.75
N ALA A 14 3.50 15.23 -4.19
CA ALA A 14 3.61 16.43 -3.38
C ALA A 14 2.25 17.00 -2.98
N ARG A 15 1.45 16.19 -2.27
CA ARG A 15 0.10 16.49 -1.80
C ARG A 15 -0.06 16.10 -0.34
N ASP A 16 -1.09 16.65 0.29
CA ASP A 16 -1.54 16.18 1.60
C ASP A 16 -1.71 14.65 1.61
N CYS A 17 -1.38 14.02 2.74
CA CYS A 17 -1.34 12.57 2.87
C CYS A 17 -2.69 11.90 2.58
N VAL A 18 -3.79 12.50 3.03
CA VAL A 18 -5.15 11.99 2.80
C VAL A 18 -5.57 12.19 1.35
N GLU A 19 -5.24 13.35 0.77
CA GLU A 19 -5.47 13.60 -0.64
C GLU A 19 -4.72 12.59 -1.53
N LEU A 20 -3.43 12.37 -1.25
CA LEU A 20 -2.60 11.40 -1.97
C LEU A 20 -3.18 9.99 -1.84
N ALA A 21 -3.58 9.57 -0.64
CA ALA A 21 -4.13 8.24 -0.41
C ALA A 21 -5.36 7.95 -1.28
N LYS A 22 -6.25 8.94 -1.43
CA LYS A 22 -7.43 8.84 -2.31
C LYS A 22 -7.05 8.87 -3.79
N ARG A 23 -6.14 9.76 -4.20
CA ARG A 23 -5.70 9.87 -5.61
C ARG A 23 -4.92 8.67 -6.11
N LEU A 24 -4.25 7.94 -5.21
CA LEU A 24 -3.58 6.69 -5.54
C LEU A 24 -4.55 5.59 -5.97
N LEU A 25 -5.83 5.65 -5.56
CA LEU A 25 -6.83 4.68 -6.02
C LEU A 25 -6.98 4.75 -7.54
N GLY A 26 -6.94 3.57 -8.16
CA GLY A 26 -7.00 3.35 -9.60
C GLY A 26 -5.69 3.56 -10.36
N GLN A 27 -4.64 4.14 -9.75
CA GLN A 27 -3.31 4.20 -10.38
C GLN A 27 -2.68 2.80 -10.43
N ARG A 28 -1.67 2.58 -11.28
CA ARG A 28 -1.03 1.26 -11.42
C ARG A 28 0.31 1.25 -10.70
N LEU A 29 0.44 0.43 -9.65
CA LEU A 29 1.75 0.13 -9.07
C LEU A 29 2.44 -0.90 -9.98
N VAL A 30 3.63 -0.55 -10.45
CA VAL A 30 4.45 -1.35 -11.36
C VAL A 30 5.73 -1.76 -10.65
N CYS A 31 6.12 -3.01 -10.84
CA CYS A 31 7.45 -3.48 -10.48
C CYS A 31 8.06 -4.29 -11.63
N GLU A 32 9.26 -3.91 -12.02
CA GLU A 32 10.13 -4.69 -12.90
C GLU A 32 11.00 -5.55 -12.01
N ALA A 33 10.66 -6.83 -11.89
CA ALA A 33 11.26 -7.68 -10.88
C ALA A 33 12.77 -7.87 -11.09
N SER A 34 13.52 -7.79 -9.99
CA SER A 34 14.95 -8.11 -9.95
C SER A 34 15.26 -9.60 -9.89
N ASP A 35 14.22 -10.42 -9.81
CA ASP A 35 14.35 -11.88 -9.90
C ASP A 35 14.69 -12.32 -11.35
N PRO A 36 15.16 -13.58 -11.55
CA PRO A 36 15.57 -14.07 -12.87
C PRO A 36 14.47 -14.06 -13.93
N SER A 37 13.19 -13.89 -13.56
CA SER A 37 12.14 -13.75 -14.56
C SER A 37 12.22 -12.42 -15.29
N GLY A 38 12.81 -11.38 -14.68
CA GLY A 38 12.83 -10.02 -15.21
C GLY A 38 11.43 -9.46 -15.51
N CYS A 39 10.37 -10.14 -15.07
CA CYS A 39 9.03 -9.89 -15.54
C CYS A 39 8.48 -8.62 -14.91
N ARG A 40 8.06 -7.69 -15.76
CA ARG A 40 7.21 -6.57 -15.37
C ARG A 40 5.88 -7.12 -14.85
N SER A 41 5.43 -6.59 -13.73
CA SER A 41 4.17 -6.95 -13.10
C SER A 41 3.50 -5.69 -12.60
N ALA A 42 2.19 -5.59 -12.75
CA ALA A 42 1.45 -4.40 -12.35
C ALA A 42 0.07 -4.73 -11.80
N GLY A 43 -0.36 -3.92 -10.84
CA GLY A 43 -1.70 -3.99 -10.30
C GLY A 43 -2.27 -2.60 -10.08
N ARG A 44 -3.56 -2.44 -10.36
CA ARG A 44 -4.32 -1.24 -10.06
C ARG A 44 -4.50 -1.12 -8.57
N ILE A 45 -4.15 0.01 -7.96
CA ILE A 45 -4.30 0.24 -6.53
C ILE A 45 -5.78 0.39 -6.19
N VAL A 46 -6.28 -0.46 -5.28
CA VAL A 46 -7.71 -0.48 -4.90
C VAL A 46 -7.94 -0.24 -3.41
N GLU A 47 -6.88 -0.20 -2.61
CA GLU A 47 -6.95 0.08 -1.18
C GLU A 47 -5.66 0.75 -0.68
N THR A 48 -5.80 1.82 0.09
CA THR A 48 -4.72 2.62 0.68
C THR A 48 -5.01 3.01 2.12
N GLU A 49 -3.97 3.32 2.90
CA GLU A 49 -4.08 3.94 4.23
C GLU A 49 -3.15 5.13 4.35
N ALA A 50 -3.64 6.23 4.93
CA ALA A 50 -2.83 7.41 5.26
C ALA A 50 -2.25 7.31 6.68
N TYR A 51 -1.00 7.75 6.82
CA TYR A 51 -0.30 7.87 8.10
C TYR A 51 0.26 9.29 8.23
N LEU A 52 -0.20 10.03 9.24
CA LEU A 52 -0.10 11.50 9.30
C LEU A 52 1.11 12.03 10.10
N GLY A 53 2.24 11.32 10.05
CA GLY A 53 3.46 11.78 10.72
C GLY A 53 3.34 11.78 12.24
N GLU A 54 3.87 12.83 12.87
CA GLU A 54 3.87 13.03 14.32
C GLU A 54 2.46 13.21 14.92
N ALA A 55 1.47 13.58 14.11
CA ALA A 55 0.08 13.74 14.56
C ALA A 55 -0.67 12.40 14.71
N ASP A 56 -0.05 11.27 14.33
CA ASP A 56 -0.71 9.98 14.22
C ASP A 56 0.00 8.89 15.04
N PRO A 57 -0.56 8.49 16.21
CA PRO A 57 0.01 7.43 17.05
C PRO A 57 0.17 6.07 16.37
N ALA A 58 -0.49 5.83 15.23
CA ALA A 58 -0.34 4.60 14.46
C ALA A 58 0.79 4.66 13.42
N ALA A 59 1.37 5.84 13.16
CA ALA A 59 2.45 6.01 12.21
C ALA A 59 3.80 5.62 12.81
N HIS A 60 4.69 5.04 11.99
CA HIS A 60 6.07 4.77 12.40
C HIS A 60 6.86 6.06 12.70
N SER A 61 6.40 7.19 12.19
CA SER A 61 6.95 8.53 12.36
C SER A 61 6.40 9.27 13.58
N TYR A 62 5.47 8.68 14.35
CA TYR A 62 4.85 9.32 15.52
C TYR A 62 5.87 9.87 16.53
N ARG A 63 7.01 9.18 16.68
CA ARG A 63 8.11 9.56 17.59
C ARG A 63 9.28 10.24 16.88
N GLY A 64 9.06 10.77 15.67
CA GLY A 64 10.07 11.39 14.84
C GLY A 64 10.91 10.41 14.01
N PRO A 65 11.99 10.93 13.39
CA PRO A 65 12.81 10.17 12.45
C PRO A 65 13.73 9.14 13.12
N THR A 66 13.87 8.01 12.46
CA THR A 66 14.77 6.90 12.78
C THR A 66 15.37 6.38 11.48
N GLU A 67 16.46 5.61 11.54
CA GLU A 67 17.05 4.99 10.34
C GLU A 67 16.02 4.14 9.57
N ARG A 68 15.12 3.46 10.30
CA ARG A 68 14.10 2.58 9.74
C ARG A 68 13.05 3.36 8.94
N ASN A 69 12.55 4.48 9.46
CA ASN A 69 11.45 5.24 8.86
C ASN A 69 11.94 6.44 8.02
N ALA A 70 13.25 6.62 7.86
CA ALA A 70 13.86 7.75 7.16
C ALA A 70 13.22 8.06 5.79
N ALA A 71 12.78 7.03 5.05
CA ALA A 71 12.08 7.19 3.78
C ALA A 71 10.80 8.04 3.86
N MET A 72 10.10 8.04 5.00
CA MET A 72 8.90 8.87 5.24
C MET A 72 9.22 10.35 5.45
N PHE A 73 10.50 10.69 5.66
CA PHE A 73 11.00 12.07 5.81
C PHE A 73 11.79 12.51 4.56
N MET A 74 11.84 11.66 3.53
CA MET A 74 12.42 11.99 2.24
C MET A 74 11.36 12.63 1.34
N GLN A 75 11.80 13.16 0.20
CA GLN A 75 10.94 13.82 -0.77
C GLN A 75 9.67 13.01 -1.12
N PRO A 76 8.53 13.68 -1.38
CA PRO A 76 7.31 12.99 -1.80
C PRO A 76 7.55 12.08 -3.01
N GLY A 77 6.98 10.88 -3.00
CA GLY A 77 7.23 9.86 -4.02
C GLY A 77 8.38 8.89 -3.71
N THR A 78 9.05 9.03 -2.56
CA THR A 78 10.00 8.03 -2.09
C THR A 78 9.29 6.79 -1.51
N CYS A 79 9.72 5.60 -1.94
CA CYS A 79 9.27 4.33 -1.41
C CYS A 79 9.75 4.14 0.02
N TYR A 80 8.82 3.85 0.93
CA TYR A 80 9.14 3.31 2.25
C TYR A 80 8.73 1.84 2.31
N VAL A 81 9.71 0.94 2.20
CA VAL A 81 9.53 -0.51 2.31
C VAL A 81 10.13 -0.99 3.61
N TYR A 82 9.32 -1.68 4.42
CA TYR A 82 9.78 -2.24 5.69
C TYR A 82 9.34 -3.68 5.86
N SER A 83 10.16 -4.45 6.58
CA SER A 83 9.83 -5.83 6.95
C SER A 83 8.91 -5.86 8.17
N ILE A 84 7.93 -6.76 8.14
CA ILE A 84 6.99 -7.05 9.21
C ILE A 84 6.97 -8.57 9.45
N TYR A 85 6.90 -8.98 10.72
CA TYR A 85 6.91 -10.39 11.12
C TYR A 85 8.05 -11.22 10.50
N GLY A 86 9.24 -10.61 10.34
CA GLY A 86 10.46 -11.26 9.85
C GLY A 86 10.53 -11.53 8.35
N GLN A 87 9.43 -11.94 7.71
CA GLN A 87 9.42 -12.45 6.33
C GLN A 87 8.56 -11.65 5.34
N TYR A 88 7.67 -10.81 5.84
CA TYR A 88 6.76 -10.03 5.01
C TYR A 88 7.26 -8.61 4.86
N CYS A 89 6.88 -7.92 3.79
CA CYS A 89 7.14 -6.49 3.63
C CYS A 89 5.83 -5.73 3.43
N CYS A 90 5.86 -4.43 3.66
CA CYS A 90 4.83 -3.48 3.26
C CYS A 90 5.50 -2.35 2.47
N ILE A 91 4.79 -1.79 1.49
CA ILE A 91 5.25 -0.65 0.69
C ILE A 91 4.37 0.57 0.95
N ASN A 92 5.02 1.68 1.25
CA ASN A 92 4.38 2.98 1.42
C ASN A 92 5.05 3.97 0.47
N VAL A 93 4.40 5.10 0.25
CA VAL A 93 4.92 6.21 -0.55
C VAL A 93 4.89 7.48 0.30
N SER A 94 6.03 8.15 0.43
CA SER A 94 6.14 9.45 1.12
C SER A 94 5.22 10.48 0.46
N SER A 95 4.47 11.23 1.26
CA SER A 95 3.60 12.33 0.80
C SER A 95 4.21 13.69 1.16
N ASN A 96 3.47 14.77 0.92
CA ASN A 96 3.83 16.05 1.55
C ASN A 96 3.59 15.97 3.06
N GLY A 97 4.45 16.64 3.83
CA GLY A 97 4.44 16.64 5.31
C GLY A 97 5.44 15.66 5.92
N ASP A 98 6.19 16.11 6.92
CA ASP A 98 7.26 15.32 7.55
C ASP A 98 6.71 14.04 8.18
N GLY A 99 7.32 12.91 7.80
CA GLY A 99 6.93 11.60 8.29
C GLY A 99 5.57 11.12 7.77
N CYS A 100 4.93 11.81 6.83
CA CYS A 100 3.65 11.42 6.26
C CYS A 100 3.83 10.43 5.10
N ALA A 101 3.05 9.36 5.07
CA ALA A 101 3.13 8.37 4.00
C ALA A 101 1.82 7.61 3.80
N VAL A 102 1.63 7.11 2.58
CA VAL A 102 0.49 6.27 2.21
C VAL A 102 0.92 4.83 2.07
N LEU A 103 0.34 3.92 2.85
CA LEU A 103 0.47 2.47 2.67
C LEU A 103 -0.41 2.02 1.50
N ILE A 104 0.17 1.25 0.57
CA ILE A 104 -0.60 0.54 -0.46
C ILE A 104 -0.97 -0.83 0.09
N ARG A 105 -2.27 -1.13 0.16
CA ARG A 105 -2.77 -2.33 0.84
C ARG A 105 -3.27 -3.42 -0.07
N ALA A 106 -3.86 -3.05 -1.19
CA ALA A 106 -4.36 -4.04 -2.13
C ALA A 106 -4.30 -3.54 -3.56
N LEU A 107 -4.08 -4.50 -4.47
CA LEU A 107 -4.12 -4.27 -5.90
C LEU A 107 -5.12 -5.22 -6.56
N GLU A 108 -5.76 -4.75 -7.63
CA GLU A 108 -6.33 -5.58 -8.68
C GLU A 108 -5.22 -5.90 -9.70
N PRO A 109 -4.77 -7.17 -9.83
CA PRO A 109 -3.76 -7.55 -10.82
C PRO A 109 -4.21 -7.20 -12.24
N CYS A 110 -3.31 -6.66 -13.06
CA CYS A 110 -3.61 -6.31 -14.45
C CYS A 110 -2.48 -6.64 -15.43
N GLU A 111 -1.32 -7.08 -14.94
CA GLU A 111 -0.18 -7.47 -15.77
C GLU A 111 0.75 -8.41 -14.99
N GLY A 112 1.27 -9.45 -15.65
CA GLY A 112 2.24 -10.37 -15.04
C GLY A 112 1.63 -11.37 -14.05
N GLU A 113 0.33 -11.68 -14.15
CA GLU A 113 -0.38 -12.57 -13.21
C GLU A 113 0.26 -13.95 -13.05
N SER A 114 0.76 -14.56 -14.13
CA SER A 114 1.47 -15.85 -14.06
C SER A 114 2.75 -15.77 -13.21
N ALA A 115 3.47 -14.65 -13.28
CA ALA A 115 4.65 -14.40 -12.44
C ALA A 115 4.24 -14.16 -10.97
N MET A 116 3.17 -13.38 -10.74
CA MET A 116 2.59 -13.19 -9.40
C MET A 116 2.17 -14.51 -8.76
N GLN A 117 1.50 -15.37 -9.52
CA GLN A 117 1.07 -16.69 -9.11
C GLN A 117 2.25 -17.58 -8.74
N SER A 118 3.32 -17.55 -9.52
CA SER A 118 4.55 -18.30 -9.26
C SER A 118 5.26 -17.81 -7.99
N ARG A 119 5.33 -16.49 -7.77
CA ARG A 119 5.93 -15.89 -6.57
C ARG A 119 5.14 -16.20 -5.31
N ARG A 120 3.80 -16.14 -5.37
CA ARG A 120 2.90 -16.44 -4.25
C ARG A 120 2.74 -17.94 -3.98
N GLY A 121 2.71 -18.76 -5.02
CA GLY A 121 2.45 -20.21 -4.96
C GLY A 121 3.52 -21.00 -4.21
N LYS A 122 4.76 -20.51 -4.13
CA LYS A 122 5.85 -21.12 -3.35
C LYS A 122 5.59 -21.10 -1.83
N PHE A 123 4.72 -20.20 -1.35
CA PHE A 123 4.40 -20.04 0.07
C PHE A 123 3.05 -20.67 0.47
N GLY A 124 2.23 -21.11 -0.49
CA GLY A 124 0.94 -21.74 -0.28
C GLY A 124 1.04 -23.25 -0.15
N LYS A 125 1.72 -23.76 0.89
CA LYS A 125 1.61 -25.18 1.26
C LYS A 125 0.33 -25.37 2.07
N THR A 126 -0.68 -26.01 1.50
CA THR A 126 -1.84 -26.50 2.26
C THR A 126 -1.69 -28.02 2.43
N THR A 127 -1.68 -28.49 3.67
CA THR A 127 -1.87 -29.91 4.00
C THR A 127 -3.35 -30.24 3.85
N ASN A 128 -3.72 -31.00 2.82
CA ASN A 128 -5.03 -31.65 2.81
C ASN A 128 -4.94 -32.87 3.74
N SER A 129 -5.59 -32.80 4.90
CA SER A 129 -5.60 -33.88 5.91
C SER A 129 -6.18 -35.22 5.44
N SER A 130 -6.73 -35.33 4.23
CA SER A 130 -7.28 -36.60 3.73
C SER A 130 -6.50 -37.26 2.60
N ASN A 131 -5.61 -36.56 1.91
CA ASN A 131 -4.80 -37.14 0.84
C ASN A 131 -3.45 -36.42 0.81
N ASN A 132 -2.38 -37.15 1.13
CA ASN A 132 -1.01 -36.70 1.27
C ASN A 132 -0.39 -36.27 -0.09
N THR A 133 -1.02 -35.29 -0.76
CA THR A 133 -0.61 -34.74 -2.05
C THR A 133 -0.29 -33.27 -1.84
N VAL A 134 1.00 -32.94 -1.85
CA VAL A 134 1.50 -31.56 -1.78
C VAL A 134 1.35 -30.93 -3.17
N GLY A 135 0.15 -30.43 -3.48
CA GLY A 135 -0.12 -29.64 -4.68
C GLY A 135 -0.08 -28.14 -4.36
N ALA A 136 0.63 -27.36 -5.18
CA ALA A 136 0.54 -25.90 -5.11
C ALA A 136 -0.89 -25.48 -5.53
N LYS A 137 -1.70 -24.99 -4.60
CA LYS A 137 -3.04 -24.47 -4.91
C LYS A 137 -2.88 -23.22 -5.80
N LEU A 138 -3.50 -23.24 -6.98
CA LEU A 138 -3.62 -22.05 -7.80
C LEU A 138 -4.49 -21.01 -7.06
N LEU A 139 -3.98 -19.80 -6.91
CA LEU A 139 -4.70 -18.74 -6.21
C LEU A 139 -5.71 -18.12 -7.17
N LYS A 140 -6.86 -17.71 -6.64
CA LYS A 140 -7.80 -16.92 -7.44
C LYS A 140 -7.18 -15.54 -7.70
N PRO A 141 -7.53 -14.85 -8.81
CA PRO A 141 -6.95 -13.55 -9.15
C PRO A 141 -7.00 -12.54 -8.00
N HIS A 142 -8.13 -12.44 -7.30
CA HIS A 142 -8.29 -11.52 -6.17
C HIS A 142 -7.44 -11.89 -4.93
N GLU A 143 -6.94 -13.13 -4.82
CA GLU A 143 -6.09 -13.56 -3.69
C GLU A 143 -4.61 -13.21 -3.89
N LEU A 144 -4.21 -12.81 -5.10
CA LEU A 144 -2.81 -12.48 -5.44
C LEU A 144 -2.33 -11.23 -4.70
N CYS A 145 -3.17 -10.21 -4.60
CA CYS A 145 -2.78 -8.88 -4.14
C CYS A 145 -3.74 -8.27 -3.10
N ASN A 146 -4.66 -9.03 -2.51
CA ASN A 146 -5.59 -8.56 -1.46
C ASN A 146 -4.96 -8.47 -0.05
N GLY A 147 -3.83 -7.77 0.05
CA GLY A 147 -3.16 -7.49 1.32
C GLY A 147 -1.77 -6.87 1.13
N PRO A 148 -1.31 -6.05 2.09
CA PRO A 148 -0.11 -5.22 1.91
C PRO A 148 1.15 -6.06 1.70
N SER A 149 1.25 -7.22 2.35
CA SER A 149 2.38 -8.13 2.15
C SER A 149 2.18 -9.10 0.99
N LYS A 150 0.93 -9.37 0.62
CA LYS A 150 0.58 -10.22 -0.52
C LYS A 150 0.99 -9.55 -1.83
N LEU A 151 0.66 -8.26 -1.99
CA LEU A 151 1.05 -7.50 -3.18
C LEU A 151 2.58 -7.35 -3.30
N CYS A 152 3.30 -7.16 -2.19
CA CYS A 152 4.76 -7.10 -2.24
C CYS A 152 5.36 -8.42 -2.74
N GLN A 153 4.88 -9.56 -2.24
CA GLN A 153 5.31 -10.87 -2.73
C GLN A 153 4.95 -11.08 -4.21
N ALA A 154 3.72 -10.74 -4.62
CA ALA A 154 3.26 -10.89 -5.99
C ALA A 154 4.10 -10.06 -6.98
N LEU A 155 4.50 -8.85 -6.58
CA LEU A 155 5.31 -7.94 -7.40
C LEU A 155 6.83 -8.13 -7.26
N ALA A 156 7.30 -9.04 -6.39
CA ALA A 156 8.71 -9.17 -6.02
C ALA A 156 9.31 -7.89 -5.42
N ILE A 157 8.52 -7.16 -4.63
CA ILE A 157 9.00 -6.01 -3.84
C ILE A 157 9.56 -6.50 -2.51
N ASP A 158 10.82 -6.18 -2.27
CA ASP A 158 11.53 -6.43 -1.02
C ASP A 158 12.20 -5.15 -0.46
N LYS A 159 12.51 -5.18 0.84
CA LYS A 159 13.14 -4.04 1.53
C LYS A 159 14.56 -3.73 1.02
N LEU A 160 15.36 -4.73 0.69
CA LEU A 160 16.77 -4.55 0.37
C LEU A 160 16.95 -3.78 -0.94
N THR A 161 16.13 -4.08 -1.93
CA THR A 161 16.23 -3.51 -3.27
C THR A 161 15.38 -2.25 -3.47
N HIS A 162 14.25 -2.11 -2.77
CA HIS A 162 13.24 -1.10 -3.11
C HIS A 162 13.02 -0.01 -2.04
N ASN A 163 13.57 -0.16 -0.83
CA ASN A 163 13.40 0.88 0.19
C ASN A 163 14.20 2.13 -0.18
N LYS A 164 13.64 3.32 0.08
CA LYS A 164 14.19 4.64 -0.27
C LYS A 164 14.31 4.92 -1.77
N THR A 165 13.77 4.06 -2.64
CA THR A 165 13.71 4.32 -4.09
C THR A 165 12.82 5.52 -4.38
N ASP A 166 13.29 6.46 -5.19
CA ASP A 166 12.48 7.54 -5.74
C ASP A 166 11.64 7.02 -6.93
N MET A 167 10.32 6.95 -6.77
CA MET A 167 9.42 6.42 -7.81
C MET A 167 9.38 7.27 -9.09
N CYS A 168 9.89 8.51 -9.06
CA CYS A 168 9.95 9.39 -10.22
C CYS A 168 11.25 9.25 -11.02
N ASP A 169 12.30 8.65 -10.44
CA ASP A 169 13.57 8.44 -11.15
C ASP A 169 13.32 7.48 -12.32
N PRO A 170 13.62 7.84 -13.58
CA PRO A 170 13.46 6.95 -14.74
C PRO A 170 14.10 5.58 -14.57
N ALA A 171 15.20 5.46 -13.83
CA ALA A 171 15.89 4.21 -13.54
C ALA A 171 15.21 3.35 -12.45
N ALA A 172 14.22 3.90 -11.73
CA ALA A 172 13.49 3.16 -10.71
C ALA A 172 12.71 1.99 -11.33
N ARG A 173 12.84 0.83 -10.69
CA ARG A 173 12.17 -0.42 -11.08
C ARG A 173 10.83 -0.62 -10.39
N VAL A 174 10.53 0.19 -9.38
CA VAL A 174 9.22 0.29 -8.74
C VAL A 174 8.73 1.72 -8.88
N TYR A 175 7.56 1.88 -9.47
CA TYR A 175 6.98 3.19 -9.81
C TYR A 175 5.47 3.08 -9.98
N ILE A 176 4.81 4.23 -10.10
CA ILE A 176 3.35 4.29 -10.32
C ILE A 176 3.07 4.93 -11.66
N GLU A 177 2.19 4.30 -12.44
CA GLU A 177 1.69 4.84 -13.70
C GLU A 177 0.28 5.41 -13.53
N SER A 178 0.02 6.47 -14.28
CA SER A 178 -1.27 7.11 -14.40
C SER A 178 -2.30 6.14 -14.98
N ALA A 179 -3.44 6.03 -14.29
CA ALA A 179 -4.60 5.31 -14.78
C ALA A 179 -5.88 5.91 -14.19
N PRO A 180 -7.07 5.67 -14.82
CA PRO A 180 -8.32 6.20 -14.29
C PRO A 180 -8.61 5.71 -12.87
N GLY A 181 -8.90 6.67 -11.97
CA GLY A 181 -9.35 6.43 -10.61
C GLY A 181 -10.86 6.18 -10.50
N PRO A 182 -11.35 5.66 -9.36
CA PRO A 182 -12.78 5.66 -9.09
C PRO A 182 -13.32 7.10 -8.97
N PRO A 183 -14.60 7.33 -9.31
CA PRO A 183 -15.25 8.58 -8.94
C PRO A 183 -15.30 8.72 -7.41
N THR A 184 -15.33 9.95 -6.90
CA THR A 184 -15.24 10.22 -5.45
C THR A 184 -16.35 9.52 -4.63
N ASN A 185 -17.55 9.36 -5.21
CA ASN A 185 -18.67 8.64 -4.58
C ASN A 185 -18.53 7.10 -4.60
N GLN A 186 -17.41 6.57 -5.10
CA GLN A 186 -17.05 5.15 -5.01
C GLN A 186 -15.81 4.93 -4.14
N ILE A 187 -15.33 5.97 -3.43
CA ILE A 187 -14.23 5.84 -2.48
C ILE A 187 -14.81 5.65 -1.08
N VAL A 188 -14.74 4.43 -0.58
CA VAL A 188 -15.13 4.12 0.79
C VAL A 188 -14.07 4.64 1.74
N THR A 189 -14.50 5.37 2.76
CA THR A 189 -13.63 5.88 3.82
C THR A 189 -13.93 5.11 5.11
N SER A 190 -12.91 4.53 5.74
CA SER A 190 -13.08 3.63 6.90
C SER A 190 -11.90 3.68 7.87
N ARG A 191 -12.03 2.96 9.00
CA ARG A 191 -10.94 2.75 9.95
C ARG A 191 -9.82 1.90 9.34
N ARG A 192 -8.59 2.18 9.75
CA ARG A 192 -7.39 1.42 9.33
C ARG A 192 -7.35 0.04 9.97
N ILE A 193 -6.61 -0.87 9.36
CA ILE A 193 -6.54 -2.28 9.73
C ILE A 193 -5.28 -2.57 10.55
N GLY A 194 -5.46 -3.20 11.72
CA GLY A 194 -4.35 -3.73 12.52
C GLY A 194 -3.65 -2.70 13.39
N ILE A 195 -4.34 -1.62 13.76
CA ILE A 195 -3.81 -0.52 14.59
C ILE A 195 -4.54 -0.34 15.92
N ASP A 196 -5.36 -1.32 16.34
CA ASP A 196 -6.14 -1.23 17.58
C ASP A 196 -5.25 -1.03 18.83
N GLY A 197 -4.00 -1.52 18.79
CA GLY A 197 -3.00 -1.32 19.84
C GLY A 197 -2.43 0.10 19.94
N CYS A 198 -2.76 1.01 19.02
CA CYS A 198 -2.28 2.40 19.01
C CYS A 198 -3.21 3.36 19.78
N GLY A 199 -4.24 2.83 20.44
CA GLY A 199 -5.21 3.58 21.22
C GLY A 199 -6.50 3.90 20.45
N PRO A 200 -7.64 4.06 21.16
CA PRO A 200 -8.95 4.14 20.54
C PRO A 200 -9.13 5.36 19.62
N ALA A 201 -8.54 6.50 19.98
CA ALA A 201 -8.59 7.70 19.15
C ALA A 201 -7.90 7.49 17.80
N ALA A 202 -6.69 6.93 17.79
CA ALA A 202 -5.93 6.68 16.56
C ALA A 202 -6.56 5.58 15.69
N ALA A 203 -7.11 4.54 16.34
CA ALA A 203 -7.81 3.44 15.68
C ALA A 203 -9.17 3.86 15.09
N ALA A 204 -9.83 4.88 15.65
CA ALA A 204 -11.08 5.42 15.14
C ALA A 204 -10.91 6.35 13.93
N MET A 205 -9.69 6.83 13.65
CA MET A 205 -9.47 7.78 12.55
C MET A 205 -9.82 7.17 11.18
N PRO A 206 -10.63 7.87 10.35
CA PRO A 206 -11.11 7.36 9.06
C PRO A 206 -10.06 7.55 7.95
N LEU A 207 -8.91 6.90 8.11
CA LEU A 207 -7.71 7.08 7.27
C LEU A 207 -7.42 5.90 6.33
N ARG A 208 -8.41 5.03 6.10
CA ARG A 208 -8.35 3.96 5.09
C ARG A 208 -9.32 4.22 3.96
N PHE A 209 -8.86 4.10 2.73
CA PHE A 209 -9.63 4.37 1.52
C PHE A 209 -9.61 3.17 0.59
N TYR A 210 -10.75 2.80 0.00
CA TYR A 210 -10.80 1.73 -0.99
C TYR A 210 -11.93 1.89 -2.01
N TRP A 211 -11.77 1.23 -3.15
CA TRP A 211 -12.74 1.25 -4.24
C TRP A 211 -13.95 0.37 -3.89
N LEU A 212 -15.13 0.99 -3.76
CA LEU A 212 -16.41 0.33 -3.50
C LEU A 212 -16.68 -0.78 -4.54
N GLY A 213 -17.01 -1.98 -4.07
CA GLY A 213 -17.38 -3.11 -4.92
C GLY A 213 -16.20 -3.89 -5.53
N CYS A 214 -14.95 -3.43 -5.38
CA CYS A 214 -13.79 -4.16 -5.88
C CYS A 214 -13.53 -5.42 -5.03
N SER A 215 -13.49 -6.59 -5.68
CA SER A 215 -13.28 -7.89 -5.02
C SER A 215 -11.85 -8.09 -4.49
N CYS A 216 -10.90 -7.28 -4.94
CA CYS A 216 -9.50 -7.34 -4.53
C CYS A 216 -9.20 -6.56 -3.23
N VAL A 217 -10.16 -5.79 -2.69
CA VAL A 217 -10.01 -5.11 -1.40
C VAL A 217 -9.71 -6.13 -0.30
N SER A 218 -8.71 -5.85 0.54
CA SER A 218 -8.22 -6.82 1.54
C SER A 218 -9.23 -7.09 2.65
N ARG A 219 -9.95 -6.06 3.11
CA ARG A 219 -11.02 -6.20 4.10
C ARG A 219 -12.13 -5.17 3.86
N ARG A 220 -13.36 -5.64 3.63
CA ARG A 220 -14.52 -4.77 3.45
C ARG A 220 -15.09 -4.31 4.80
N ASP A 221 -15.59 -3.08 4.83
CA ASP A 221 -16.28 -2.46 5.96
C ASP A 221 -17.70 -2.14 5.52
N LYS A 222 -18.65 -3.03 5.84
CA LYS A 222 -20.03 -2.97 5.32
C LYS A 222 -20.76 -1.71 5.77
N ASP A 223 -20.46 -1.21 6.96
CA ASP A 223 -21.10 0.00 7.50
C ASP A 223 -20.58 1.22 6.73
N ALA A 224 -19.27 1.31 6.50
CA ALA A 224 -18.68 2.37 5.68
C ALA A 224 -19.14 2.32 4.21
N GLU A 225 -19.33 1.11 3.66
CA GLU A 225 -19.87 0.93 2.30
C GLU A 225 -21.32 1.42 2.19
N ALA A 226 -22.16 1.14 3.19
CA ALA A 226 -23.54 1.60 3.22
C ALA A 226 -23.64 3.14 3.24
N LEU A 227 -22.67 3.82 3.88
CA LEU A 227 -22.57 5.28 3.90
C LEU A 227 -22.01 5.88 2.59
N THR A 228 -21.30 5.08 1.80
CA THR A 228 -20.68 5.52 0.55
C THR A 228 -21.59 5.28 -0.66
N ALA A 229 -22.45 4.25 -0.60
CA ALA A 229 -23.36 3.91 -1.69
C ALA A 229 -24.29 5.10 -2.03
N PRO A 230 -24.47 5.44 -3.32
CA PRO A 230 -25.42 6.48 -3.70
C PRO A 230 -26.84 6.08 -3.26
N ALA A 231 -27.59 7.05 -2.72
CA ALA A 231 -28.96 6.89 -2.24
C ALA A 231 -29.98 6.42 -3.31
N GLU A 232 -29.56 6.16 -4.56
CA GLU A 232 -30.45 5.79 -5.67
C GLU A 232 -30.71 4.28 -5.81
N ALA A 233 -30.12 3.43 -4.98
CA ALA A 233 -30.41 1.98 -4.99
C ALA A 233 -31.60 1.57 -4.09
N ALA A 234 -32.25 2.51 -3.40
CA ALA A 234 -33.29 2.22 -2.41
C ALA A 234 -34.74 2.29 -2.93
N THR A 235 -34.99 2.63 -4.20
CA THR A 235 -36.35 2.83 -4.74
C THR A 235 -36.82 1.81 -5.79
N SER A 236 -36.13 0.68 -6.00
CA SER A 236 -36.58 -0.36 -6.96
C SER A 236 -37.08 -1.68 -6.33
N LYS A 237 -37.41 -1.67 -5.04
CA LYS A 237 -38.09 -2.81 -4.38
C LYS A 237 -39.37 -2.40 -3.65
N ALA A 238 -40.31 -1.81 -4.38
CA ALA A 238 -41.71 -1.75 -3.97
C ALA A 238 -42.62 -1.43 -5.17
N SER A 239 -42.99 -2.45 -5.96
CA SER A 239 -44.32 -2.57 -6.61
C SER A 239 -44.33 -3.71 -7.63
N THR A 240 -44.63 -4.91 -7.16
CA THR A 240 -45.34 -5.91 -7.97
C THR A 240 -46.65 -6.17 -7.26
N ASN A 241 -47.69 -5.44 -7.67
CA ASN A 241 -49.10 -5.80 -7.63
C ASN A 241 -49.95 -4.52 -7.66
N ALA A 242 -50.59 -4.24 -8.79
CA ALA A 242 -52.02 -3.92 -8.83
C ALA A 242 -52.50 -3.74 -10.27
N ASN A 243 -53.61 -4.41 -10.54
CA ASN A 243 -54.45 -4.33 -11.73
C ASN A 243 -54.68 -2.90 -12.26
N LEU A 244 -54.67 -2.82 -13.58
CA LEU A 244 -55.34 -1.78 -14.35
C LEU A 244 -56.87 -1.91 -14.17
N PRO A 245 -57.59 -0.79 -14.01
CA PRO A 245 -58.70 -0.61 -14.95
C PRO A 245 -58.80 0.81 -15.52
N THR A 246 -59.52 0.80 -16.63
CA THR A 246 -59.76 1.78 -17.68
C THR A 246 -60.54 3.02 -17.22
N SER A 247 -60.10 4.18 -17.73
CA SER A 247 -60.82 5.41 -18.13
C SER A 247 -62.14 5.83 -17.44
N LYS A 248 -62.16 7.07 -16.94
CA LYS A 248 -63.16 8.10 -17.31
C LYS A 248 -62.77 9.51 -16.87
N GLN A 249 -63.25 10.46 -17.67
CA GLN A 249 -63.09 11.92 -17.67
C GLN A 249 -63.31 12.59 -16.30
N ILE A 250 -62.74 13.79 -16.10
CA ILE A 250 -63.46 15.07 -15.95
C ILE A 250 -62.47 16.23 -15.74
N SER A 251 -62.92 17.38 -16.25
CA SER A 251 -62.35 18.69 -16.49
C SER A 251 -61.86 19.54 -15.30
N GLN A 252 -60.98 20.50 -15.65
CA GLN A 252 -60.89 21.90 -15.21
C GLN A 252 -61.01 22.24 -13.71
N ALA A 253 -59.97 22.90 -13.16
CA ALA A 253 -60.06 24.26 -12.59
C ALA A 253 -58.75 24.68 -11.90
N THR A 254 -58.14 25.72 -12.48
CA THR A 254 -57.59 26.93 -11.84
C THR A 254 -57.23 26.96 -10.34
N SER A 255 -56.00 27.39 -10.07
CA SER A 255 -55.64 28.63 -9.34
C SER A 255 -54.69 28.52 -8.13
N LYS A 256 -53.69 29.42 -8.20
CA LYS A 256 -53.06 30.19 -7.11
C LYS A 256 -52.27 29.47 -6.02
N ALA A 257 -50.94 29.55 -6.19
CA ALA A 257 -49.98 29.69 -5.10
C ALA A 257 -50.16 31.04 -4.37
N PRO A 258 -49.83 31.09 -3.06
CA PRO A 258 -49.35 32.30 -2.39
C PRO A 258 -47.85 32.22 -2.04
N PRO A 259 -47.19 33.38 -1.85
CA PRO A 259 -45.72 33.55 -1.89
C PRO A 259 -45.03 33.38 -0.52
N PRO A 260 -43.67 33.41 -0.48
CA PRO A 260 -42.90 33.09 0.72
C PRO A 260 -42.73 34.33 1.61
N ASN A 261 -42.80 34.15 2.94
CA ASN A 261 -42.52 35.23 3.89
C ASN A 261 -41.25 34.97 4.70
N SER A 262 -40.20 35.67 4.24
CA SER A 262 -39.20 36.45 4.96
C SER A 262 -38.81 36.15 6.42
N LYS A 263 -37.48 36.06 6.58
CA LYS A 263 -36.61 36.73 7.57
C LYS A 263 -36.69 36.31 9.05
N ALA A 264 -35.60 35.70 9.52
CA ALA A 264 -35.04 35.90 10.86
C ALA A 264 -33.51 35.65 10.85
N PRO A 265 -32.73 36.27 11.77
CA PRO A 265 -31.35 36.76 11.57
C PRO A 265 -30.24 35.79 12.05
N PRO A 266 -28.95 36.10 11.81
CA PRO A 266 -27.84 35.17 12.04
C PRO A 266 -27.40 35.15 13.51
N PRO A 267 -26.89 34.02 14.03
CA PRO A 267 -26.13 34.03 15.27
C PRO A 267 -24.65 34.31 14.99
N THR A 268 -24.20 35.50 15.35
CA THR A 268 -22.82 35.77 15.74
C THR A 268 -22.62 35.33 17.20
N LEU A 269 -21.50 34.65 17.50
CA LEU A 269 -20.58 34.99 18.60
C LEU A 269 -19.52 33.88 18.84
N LYS A 270 -18.29 34.28 18.51
CA LYS A 270 -17.00 34.07 19.21
C LYS A 270 -16.69 32.72 19.88
N ALA A 271 -15.64 32.09 19.35
CA ALA A 271 -14.84 31.06 19.99
C ALA A 271 -14.10 31.58 21.25
N PRO A 272 -13.95 30.76 22.30
CA PRO A 272 -13.08 31.05 23.43
C PRO A 272 -11.59 30.72 23.11
N PRO A 273 -10.63 31.39 23.78
CA PRO A 273 -9.18 31.21 23.54
C PRO A 273 -8.65 29.88 24.13
N PRO A 274 -7.50 29.38 23.64
CA PRO A 274 -6.93 28.12 24.11
C PRO A 274 -6.28 28.28 25.48
N THR A 275 -6.73 27.52 26.48
CA THR A 275 -6.04 27.40 27.77
C THR A 275 -4.94 26.36 27.66
N SER A 276 -3.70 26.84 27.62
CA SER A 276 -2.47 26.08 27.87
C SER A 276 -2.38 25.69 29.35
N LYS A 277 -2.13 24.40 29.64
CA LYS A 277 -1.33 23.92 30.77
C LYS A 277 -1.08 22.42 30.61
N ALA A 278 0.09 22.09 30.07
CA ALA A 278 0.62 20.73 30.09
C ALA A 278 1.05 20.37 31.54
N PRO A 279 0.75 19.18 32.05
CA PRO A 279 1.31 18.69 33.31
C PRO A 279 2.80 18.32 33.14
N PRO A 280 3.63 18.46 34.19
CA PRO A 280 5.06 18.19 34.13
C PRO A 280 5.38 16.71 33.91
N PRO A 281 6.52 16.37 33.27
CA PRO A 281 6.91 14.98 33.06
C PRO A 281 7.39 14.35 34.37
N THR A 282 6.71 13.31 34.85
CA THR A 282 7.21 12.45 35.92
C THR A 282 8.29 11.51 35.36
N SER A 283 9.52 11.74 35.81
CA SER A 283 10.69 10.91 35.59
C SER A 283 10.63 9.64 36.43
N LYS A 284 10.95 8.50 35.81
CA LYS A 284 11.72 7.38 36.38
C LYS A 284 12.02 6.37 35.27
N ALA A 285 13.16 6.56 34.62
CA ALA A 285 13.78 5.53 33.78
C ALA A 285 14.46 4.49 34.71
N PRO A 286 14.30 3.18 34.45
CA PRO A 286 15.11 2.16 35.12
C PRO A 286 16.57 2.20 34.60
N PRO A 287 17.55 1.83 35.43
CA PRO A 287 18.98 1.92 35.09
C PRO A 287 19.36 0.92 33.98
N PRO A 288 20.39 1.24 33.16
CA PRO A 288 20.87 0.33 32.12
C PRO A 288 21.67 -0.83 32.71
N THR A 289 21.23 -2.06 32.47
CA THR A 289 22.07 -3.25 32.71
C THR A 289 23.04 -3.43 31.56
N SER A 290 24.29 -3.04 31.79
CA SER A 290 25.45 -3.31 30.94
C SER A 290 25.93 -4.76 31.10
N LYS A 291 25.87 -5.56 30.03
CA LYS A 291 26.85 -6.63 29.76
C LYS A 291 26.99 -6.79 28.24
N ALA A 292 28.02 -6.16 27.69
CA ALA A 292 28.50 -6.45 26.34
C ALA A 292 29.15 -7.85 26.32
N PRO A 293 28.95 -8.66 25.27
CA PRO A 293 29.74 -9.86 25.07
C PRO A 293 31.19 -9.51 24.68
N PRO A 294 32.19 -10.31 25.08
CA PRO A 294 33.59 -10.03 24.79
C PRO A 294 33.90 -10.17 23.28
N PRO A 295 34.92 -9.45 22.78
CA PRO A 295 35.31 -9.51 21.37
C PRO A 295 35.92 -10.88 21.00
N PRO A 296 35.81 -11.32 19.74
CA PRO A 296 36.41 -12.57 19.29
C PRO A 296 37.94 -12.48 19.37
N THR A 297 38.53 -13.49 20.02
CA THR A 297 39.98 -13.65 20.14
C THR A 297 40.58 -14.08 18.81
N SER A 298 41.59 -13.33 18.36
CA SER A 298 42.47 -13.70 17.25
C SER A 298 43.26 -14.95 17.61
N LYS A 299 42.86 -16.10 17.08
CA LYS A 299 43.71 -17.30 17.03
C LYS A 299 44.40 -17.35 15.68
N THR A 300 45.64 -16.88 15.66
CA THR A 300 46.69 -17.35 14.76
C THR A 300 46.78 -18.88 14.87
N SER A 301 46.49 -19.58 13.78
CA SER A 301 46.75 -21.01 13.64
C SER A 301 47.62 -21.21 12.40
N ALA A 302 48.79 -21.76 12.67
CA ALA A 302 49.85 -22.01 11.72
C ALA A 302 49.43 -22.97 10.61
N ARG A 303 49.85 -22.63 9.40
CA ARG A 303 49.79 -23.45 8.19
C ARG A 303 50.76 -24.64 8.33
N PRO A 304 50.32 -25.90 8.21
CA PRO A 304 51.26 -27.02 8.07
C PRO A 304 51.78 -27.10 6.64
N LYS A 305 53.11 -27.20 6.53
CA LYS A 305 53.84 -27.61 5.34
C LYS A 305 53.60 -29.11 5.10
N SER A 306 53.22 -29.51 3.89
CA SER A 306 53.39 -30.88 3.42
C SER A 306 53.79 -30.93 1.94
N GLN A 307 55.08 -31.23 1.76
CA GLN A 307 55.67 -32.13 0.79
C GLN A 307 55.54 -31.87 -0.73
N ILE A 308 56.72 -31.51 -1.24
CA ILE A 308 57.26 -31.67 -2.59
C ILE A 308 57.18 -33.12 -3.04
N ARG A 309 56.70 -33.37 -4.27
CA ARG A 309 57.21 -34.42 -5.17
C ARG A 309 57.30 -33.88 -6.59
N ASN A 310 58.45 -34.12 -7.20
CA ASN A 310 58.86 -33.76 -8.56
C ASN A 310 58.08 -34.54 -9.63
N ALA A 311 57.91 -33.94 -10.81
CA ALA A 311 58.04 -34.63 -12.10
C ALA A 311 58.22 -33.62 -13.23
N ASP A 312 59.29 -33.82 -14.00
CA ASP A 312 59.68 -33.15 -15.23
C ASP A 312 58.64 -33.29 -16.36
N SER A 313 58.56 -32.30 -17.27
CA SER A 313 58.71 -32.47 -18.73
C SER A 313 58.28 -31.22 -19.51
N ASP A 314 59.29 -30.54 -20.03
CA ASP A 314 59.46 -30.14 -21.43
C ASP A 314 58.21 -30.02 -22.35
N SER A 315 57.96 -28.81 -22.85
CA SER A 315 57.63 -28.60 -24.28
C SER A 315 57.60 -27.11 -24.66
N SER A 316 58.48 -26.77 -25.60
CA SER A 316 58.60 -25.46 -26.27
C SER A 316 57.46 -25.19 -27.27
N PRO A 317 57.18 -23.91 -27.65
CA PRO A 317 56.11 -23.56 -28.58
C PRO A 317 56.61 -23.46 -30.04
N PRO A 318 55.80 -23.75 -31.08
CA PRO A 318 56.20 -23.49 -32.44
C PRO A 318 55.77 -22.10 -32.95
N LYS A 319 56.72 -21.53 -33.69
CA LYS A 319 56.73 -20.23 -34.34
C LYS A 319 55.79 -20.16 -35.55
N ARG A 320 55.30 -18.95 -35.81
CA ARG A 320 54.70 -18.48 -37.08
C ARG A 320 55.68 -18.66 -38.26
N LYS A 321 55.17 -19.09 -39.41
CA LYS A 321 55.70 -18.74 -40.74
C LYS A 321 54.56 -18.45 -41.72
N ARG A 322 54.61 -17.25 -42.31
CA ARG A 322 53.96 -16.87 -43.58
C ARG A 322 54.86 -17.31 -44.74
N LEU A 323 54.24 -17.63 -45.87
CA LEU A 323 54.67 -17.70 -47.30
C LEU A 323 53.81 -18.84 -47.90
N ARG A 324 53.09 -18.72 -49.02
CA ARG A 324 53.06 -17.80 -50.16
C ARG A 324 51.63 -17.34 -50.44
#